data_AF-A0A6N6Q0Z0-F1
#
_entry.id   AF-A0A6N6Q0Z0-F1
#
_cell.length_a   1.000
_cell.length_b   1.000
_cell.length_c   1.000
_cell.angle_alpha   90.00
_cell.angle_beta   90.00
_cell.angle_gamma   90.00
#
_symmetry.space_group_name_H-M   'P 1'
#
loop_
_entity.id
_entity.type
_entity.pdbx_description
1 polymer ?
#
loop_
_entity_poly.entity_id
_entity_poly.type
_entity_poly.pdbx_seq_one_letter_code
_entity_poly.pdbx_strand_id
1 'polypeptide(L)'
;MTERSRNMQIAAADRQAVFRGDCAKCHLEAGVGKKGHDLYAASCGVCHDAEHRATMVPILRGRPSAFNRDYWNNWVRNGKDGSLMPAFEAKRGGPLTEEQIVSLVDYLTADFTKEPVPAHLVLPPPAVPRTPPAPKPAAIPAATPGKL
;
A
#
# COMPACT_ATOMS: atom_id res chain seq x y z
N MET A 1 -5.90 -21.30 -4.05
CA MET A 1 -5.62 -19.93 -3.59
C MET A 1 -4.60 -19.30 -4.51
N THR A 2 -4.84 -18.09 -5.00
CA THR A 2 -3.85 -17.35 -5.80
C THR A 2 -2.80 -16.72 -4.88
N GLU A 3 -1.63 -16.40 -5.42
CA GLU A 3 -0.58 -15.70 -4.68
C GLU A 3 -1.09 -14.39 -4.06
N ARG A 4 -1.87 -13.61 -4.81
CA ARG A 4 -2.54 -12.41 -4.32
C ARG A 4 -3.43 -12.69 -3.09
N SER A 5 -4.25 -13.73 -3.13
CA SER A 5 -5.12 -14.08 -1.99
C SER A 5 -4.33 -14.48 -0.74
N ARG A 6 -3.19 -15.17 -0.91
CA ARG A 6 -2.30 -15.53 0.19
C ARG A 6 -1.67 -14.28 0.80
N ASN A 7 -1.15 -13.38 -0.03
CA ASN A 7 -0.49 -12.16 0.45
C ASN A 7 -1.47 -11.26 1.23
N MET A 8 -2.73 -11.18 0.79
CA MET A 8 -3.79 -10.48 1.53
C MET A 8 -4.13 -11.13 2.87
N GLN A 9 -4.13 -12.47 2.96
CA GLN A 9 -4.35 -13.18 4.22
C GLN A 9 -3.22 -12.95 5.22
N ILE A 10 -1.97 -12.93 4.77
CA ILE A 10 -0.81 -12.61 5.61
C ILE A 10 -0.94 -11.20 6.17
N ALA A 11 -1.24 -10.21 5.32
CA ALA A 11 -1.43 -8.82 5.76
C ALA A 11 -2.65 -8.65 6.68
N ALA A 12 -3.70 -9.45 6.51
CA ALA A 12 -4.86 -9.42 7.40
C ALA A 12 -4.56 -10.03 8.78
N ALA A 13 -3.71 -11.06 8.84
CA ALA A 13 -3.30 -11.70 10.09
C ALA A 13 -2.29 -10.84 10.86
N ASP A 14 -1.32 -10.24 10.16
CA ASP A 14 -0.37 -9.29 10.72
C ASP A 14 -0.21 -8.11 9.77
N ARG A 15 -0.85 -6.99 10.09
CA ARG A 15 -0.76 -5.77 9.29
C ARG A 15 0.66 -5.22 9.21
N GLN A 16 1.54 -5.54 10.16
CA GLN A 16 2.95 -5.14 10.14
C GLN A 16 3.81 -5.99 9.21
N ALA A 17 3.30 -7.11 8.70
CA ALA A 17 4.06 -8.01 7.81
C ALA A 17 4.53 -7.29 6.53
N VAL A 18 3.83 -6.24 6.10
CA VAL A 18 4.20 -5.46 4.91
C VAL A 18 5.58 -4.82 5.01
N PHE A 19 6.10 -4.58 6.23
CA PHE A 19 7.42 -3.99 6.46
C PHE A 19 8.54 -5.03 6.66
N ARG A 20 8.25 -6.33 6.46
CA ARG A 20 9.19 -7.41 6.77
C ARG A 20 9.39 -8.34 5.57
N GLY A 21 10.56 -9.00 5.54
CA GLY A 21 10.90 -9.98 4.51
C GLY A 21 10.79 -9.42 3.09
N ASP A 22 10.33 -10.24 2.15
CA ASP A 22 10.19 -9.83 0.74
C ASP A 22 9.14 -8.72 0.52
N CYS A 23 8.20 -8.54 1.46
CA CYS A 23 7.20 -7.47 1.35
C CYS A 23 7.84 -6.07 1.50
N ALA A 24 8.91 -5.97 2.31
CA ALA A 24 9.61 -4.72 2.57
C ALA A 24 10.22 -4.09 1.31
N LYS A 25 10.61 -4.92 0.34
CA LYS A 25 11.22 -4.48 -0.93
C LYS A 25 10.38 -3.43 -1.66
N CYS A 26 9.06 -3.60 -1.63
CA CYS A 26 8.13 -2.69 -2.29
C CYS A 26 7.43 -1.73 -1.32
N HIS A 27 7.18 -2.14 -0.08
CA HIS A 27 6.38 -1.36 0.87
C HIS A 27 7.20 -0.49 1.84
N LEU A 28 8.49 -0.75 2.00
CA LEU A 28 9.37 -0.05 2.94
C LEU A 28 10.51 0.70 2.25
N GLU A 29 11.30 0.01 1.41
CA GLU A 29 12.57 0.51 0.91
C GLU A 29 12.45 1.87 0.20
N ALA A 30 11.39 2.04 -0.61
CA ALA A 30 11.14 3.28 -1.34
C ALA A 30 10.90 4.50 -0.43
N GLY A 31 10.53 4.30 0.84
CA GLY A 31 10.27 5.35 1.83
C GLY A 31 11.46 5.66 2.75
N VAL A 32 12.53 4.85 2.71
CA VAL A 32 13.68 5.00 3.61
C VAL A 32 14.33 6.37 3.43
N GLY A 33 14.53 7.08 4.53
CA GLY A 33 15.16 8.42 4.56
C GLY A 33 14.30 9.56 4.01
N LYS A 34 13.13 9.28 3.44
CA LYS A 34 12.22 10.31 2.90
C LYS A 34 11.45 11.03 4.00
N LYS A 35 10.95 12.21 3.66
CA LYS A 35 10.20 13.12 4.54
C LYS A 35 9.04 13.79 3.78
N GLY A 36 8.08 14.35 4.51
CA GLY A 36 6.96 15.13 3.96
C GLY A 36 6.25 14.47 2.78
N HIS A 37 6.12 15.22 1.69
CA HIS A 37 5.52 14.79 0.43
C HIS A 37 6.13 13.48 -0.12
N ASP A 38 7.46 13.38 -0.16
CA ASP A 38 8.12 12.23 -0.78
C ASP A 38 7.92 10.94 0.03
N LEU A 39 7.84 11.08 1.35
CA LEU A 39 7.48 9.99 2.24
C LEU A 39 6.02 9.57 2.04
N TYR A 40 5.10 10.54 1.94
CA TYR A 40 3.70 10.25 1.64
C TYR A 40 3.57 9.47 0.34
N ALA A 41 4.18 9.95 -0.75
CA ALA A 41 4.11 9.31 -2.06
C ALA A 41 4.64 7.88 -2.02
N ALA A 42 5.76 7.64 -1.32
CA ALA A 42 6.41 6.34 -1.26
C ALA A 42 5.72 5.33 -0.33
N SER A 43 5.13 5.76 0.79
CA SER A 43 4.64 4.86 1.84
C SER A 43 3.14 4.89 2.06
N CYS A 44 2.47 6.00 1.73
CA CYS A 44 1.02 6.16 1.91
C CYS A 44 0.29 6.08 0.57
N GLY A 45 0.85 6.71 -0.46
CA GLY A 45 0.27 6.81 -1.81
C GLY A 45 0.11 5.46 -2.50
N VAL A 46 0.98 4.50 -2.21
CA VAL A 46 0.90 3.12 -2.73
C VAL A 46 -0.42 2.40 -2.41
N CYS A 47 -1.14 2.86 -1.38
CA CYS A 47 -2.46 2.39 -1.03
C CYS A 47 -3.53 3.46 -1.27
N HIS A 48 -3.32 4.67 -0.75
CA HIS A 48 -4.35 5.71 -0.73
C HIS A 48 -4.53 6.43 -2.07
N ASP A 49 -3.46 6.51 -2.86
CA ASP A 49 -3.43 7.16 -4.17
C ASP A 49 -3.23 6.14 -5.31
N ALA A 50 -3.41 4.84 -5.04
CA ALA A 50 -3.24 3.80 -6.07
C ALA A 50 -4.30 3.91 -7.18
N GLU A 51 -3.90 3.69 -8.42
CA GLU A 51 -4.82 3.63 -9.57
C GLU A 51 -5.86 2.51 -9.41
N HIS A 52 -5.40 1.33 -9.00
CA HIS A 52 -6.25 0.17 -8.72
C HIS A 52 -6.48 -0.01 -7.22
N ARG A 53 -6.87 1.06 -6.53
CA ARG A 53 -7.12 1.08 -5.08
C ARG A 53 -8.26 0.13 -4.70
N ALA A 54 -8.06 -0.63 -3.63
CA ALA A 54 -9.14 -1.43 -3.04
C ALA A 54 -10.20 -0.51 -2.42
N THR A 55 -11.49 -0.81 -2.62
CA THR A 55 -12.62 0.02 -2.14
C THR A 55 -12.60 0.31 -0.64
N MET A 56 -12.01 -0.59 0.15
CA MET A 56 -11.87 -0.42 1.61
C MET A 56 -10.80 0.60 2.03
N VAL A 57 -9.91 1.01 1.11
CA VAL A 57 -8.88 2.01 1.38
C VAL A 57 -9.46 3.39 1.10
N PRO A 58 -9.56 4.26 2.11
CA PRO A 58 -10.18 5.57 1.96
C PRO A 58 -9.30 6.49 1.09
N ILE A 59 -9.97 7.35 0.33
CA ILE A 59 -9.32 8.49 -0.30
C ILE A 59 -8.96 9.48 0.81
N LEU A 60 -7.69 9.88 0.86
CA LEU A 60 -7.20 10.89 1.79
C LEU A 60 -7.18 12.28 1.16
N ARG A 61 -6.94 12.36 -0.16
CA ARG A 61 -6.92 13.60 -0.94
C ARG A 61 -8.28 14.30 -0.90
N GLY A 62 -8.26 15.64 -0.87
CA GLY A 62 -9.48 16.46 -0.83
C GLY A 62 -10.25 16.40 0.49
N ARG A 63 -9.68 15.75 1.52
CA ARG A 63 -10.25 15.77 2.87
C ARG A 63 -10.10 17.17 3.49
N PRO A 64 -11.09 17.64 4.29
CA PRO A 64 -11.02 18.97 4.89
C PRO A 64 -9.83 19.14 5.82
N SER A 65 -9.29 20.36 5.90
CA SER A 65 -8.25 20.76 6.87
C SER A 65 -8.66 20.60 8.34
N ALA A 66 -9.95 20.35 8.61
CA ALA A 66 -10.46 20.01 9.94
C ALA A 66 -9.84 18.72 10.53
N PHE A 67 -9.21 17.87 9.71
CA PHE A 67 -8.32 16.83 10.21
C PHE A 67 -7.03 17.46 10.73
N ASN A 68 -7.04 17.74 12.03
CA ASN A 68 -5.93 18.38 12.72
C ASN A 68 -4.70 17.46 12.87
N ARG A 69 -3.63 18.03 13.42
CA ARG A 69 -2.36 17.34 13.67
C ARG A 69 -2.54 16.04 14.45
N ASP A 70 -3.39 16.05 15.49
CA ASP A 70 -3.59 14.90 16.36
C ASP A 70 -4.29 13.75 15.65
N TYR A 71 -5.27 14.06 14.79
CA TYR A 71 -5.92 13.08 13.93
C TYR A 71 -4.89 12.34 13.07
N TRP A 72 -4.03 13.09 12.35
CA TRP A 72 -3.02 12.48 11.49
C TRP A 72 -1.96 11.71 12.28
N ASN A 73 -1.50 12.27 13.40
CA ASN A 73 -0.56 11.59 14.29
C ASN A 73 -1.12 10.25 14.77
N ASN A 74 -2.36 10.20 15.23
CA ASN A 74 -2.97 8.97 15.70
C ASN A 74 -2.97 7.89 14.62
N TRP A 75 -3.45 8.20 13.41
CA TRP A 75 -3.56 7.21 12.34
C TRP A 75 -2.21 6.80 11.76
N VAL A 76 -1.26 7.73 11.59
CA VAL A 76 0.09 7.41 11.12
C VAL A 76 0.80 6.53 12.14
N ARG A 77 0.79 6.91 13.42
CA ARG A 77 1.53 6.15 14.44
C ARG A 77 0.94 4.79 14.69
N ASN A 78 -0.38 4.73 14.88
CA ASN A 78 -1.06 3.54 15.40
C ASN A 78 -1.59 2.62 14.29
N GLY A 79 -1.72 3.15 13.07
CA GLY A 79 -2.48 2.48 12.02
C GLY A 79 -3.96 2.36 12.41
N LYS A 80 -4.64 1.37 11.85
CA LYS A 80 -6.04 1.09 12.20
C LYS A 80 -6.23 -0.38 12.56
N ASP A 81 -6.58 -0.63 13.82
CA ASP A 81 -6.94 -1.95 14.32
C ASP A 81 -8.12 -2.56 13.54
N GLY A 82 -8.06 -3.88 13.30
CA GLY A 82 -9.04 -4.59 12.48
C GLY A 82 -9.00 -4.24 10.99
N SER A 83 -7.92 -3.62 10.50
CA SER A 83 -7.74 -3.29 9.09
C SER A 83 -6.32 -3.62 8.59
N LEU A 84 -6.11 -3.47 7.29
CA LEU A 84 -4.78 -3.62 6.68
C LEU A 84 -3.85 -2.40 6.86
N MET A 85 -4.32 -1.29 7.44
CA MET A 85 -3.48 -0.10 7.62
C MET A 85 -2.49 -0.30 8.77
N PRO A 86 -1.18 -0.44 8.48
CA PRO A 86 -0.19 -0.72 9.51
C PRO A 86 0.06 0.51 10.38
N ALA A 87 0.61 0.26 11.57
CA ALA A 87 1.18 1.30 12.42
C ALA A 87 2.57 1.66 11.86
N PHE A 88 2.85 2.94 11.60
CA PHE A 88 4.14 3.35 11.03
C PHE A 88 5.19 3.74 12.08
N GLU A 89 4.79 3.93 13.32
CA GLU A 89 5.73 4.27 14.41
C GLU A 89 6.63 3.09 14.78
N ALA A 90 7.93 3.36 14.92
CA ALA A 90 8.93 2.36 15.32
C ALA A 90 8.56 1.59 16.60
N LYS A 91 8.02 2.27 17.62
CA LYS A 91 7.58 1.65 18.88
C LYS A 91 6.45 0.63 18.71
N ARG A 92 5.78 0.63 17.55
CA ARG A 92 4.66 -0.26 17.20
C ARG A 92 5.00 -1.24 16.07
N GLY A 93 6.29 -1.37 15.77
CA GLY A 93 6.79 -2.25 14.72
C GLY A 93 6.73 -1.66 13.31
N GLY A 94 6.46 -0.36 13.19
CA GLY A 94 6.55 0.37 11.93
C GLY A 94 7.96 0.89 11.64
N PRO A 95 8.21 1.45 10.44
CA PRO A 95 9.56 1.80 10.01
C PRO A 95 9.96 3.26 10.26
N LEU A 96 9.02 4.14 10.62
CA LEU A 96 9.28 5.58 10.62
C LEU A 96 9.88 6.05 11.94
N THR A 97 10.90 6.91 11.82
CA THR A 97 11.45 7.65 12.95
C THR A 97 10.52 8.78 13.35
N GLU A 98 10.79 9.38 14.51
CA GLU A 98 9.94 10.45 15.01
C GLU A 98 10.01 11.70 14.12
N GLU A 99 11.19 12.02 13.60
CA GLU A 99 11.40 13.13 12.68
C GLU A 99 10.65 12.92 11.35
N GLN A 100 10.55 11.68 10.88
CA GLN A 100 9.79 11.35 9.68
C GLN A 100 8.29 11.49 9.91
N ILE A 101 7.77 11.03 11.05
CA ILE A 101 6.36 11.17 11.41
C ILE A 101 5.98 12.64 11.55
N VAL A 102 6.78 13.43 12.27
CA VAL A 102 6.57 14.88 12.40
C VAL A 102 6.51 15.55 11.03
N SER A 103 7.50 15.29 10.17
CA SER A 103 7.54 15.86 8.83
C SER A 103 6.37 15.44 7.94
N LEU A 104 5.94 14.18 8.03
CA LEU A 104 4.78 13.68 7.30
C LEU A 104 3.50 14.37 7.77
N VAL A 105 3.32 14.51 9.08
CA VAL A 105 2.14 15.16 9.65
C VAL A 105 2.12 16.66 9.32
N ASP A 106 3.26 17.35 9.35
CA ASP A 106 3.37 18.75 8.92
C ASP A 106 2.84 18.90 7.49
N TYR A 107 3.33 18.06 6.58
CA TYR A 107 2.87 18.01 5.19
C TYR A 107 1.35 17.76 5.08
N LEU A 108 0.83 16.76 5.79
CA LEU A 108 -0.60 16.38 5.78
C LEU A 108 -1.53 17.49 6.27
N THR A 109 -1.05 18.36 7.17
CA THR A 109 -1.81 19.50 7.70
C THR A 109 -1.64 20.78 6.90
N ALA A 110 -0.69 20.83 5.97
CA ALA A 110 -0.35 22.01 5.19
C ALA A 110 -0.59 21.77 3.69
N ASP A 111 0.48 21.51 2.92
CA ASP A 111 0.43 21.49 1.46
C ASP A 111 -0.47 20.38 0.91
N PHE A 112 -0.56 19.24 1.60
CA PHE A 112 -1.46 18.15 1.25
C PHE A 112 -2.93 18.59 1.09
N THR A 113 -3.37 19.57 1.88
CA THR A 113 -4.76 20.09 1.85
C THR A 113 -5.05 21.00 0.66
N LYS A 114 -3.99 21.52 0.02
CA LYS A 114 -4.07 22.43 -1.13
C LYS A 114 -3.90 21.69 -2.45
N GLU A 115 -3.34 20.49 -2.41
CA GLU A 115 -3.10 19.68 -3.60
C GLU A 115 -4.41 19.15 -4.19
N PRO A 116 -4.51 19.09 -5.54
CA PRO A 116 -5.70 18.58 -6.20
C PRO A 116 -5.87 17.08 -5.94
N VAL A 117 -7.13 16.63 -5.94
CA VAL A 117 -7.43 15.19 -5.91
C VAL A 117 -7.01 14.58 -7.26
N PRO A 118 -6.12 13.57 -7.29
CA PRO A 118 -5.76 12.91 -8.54
C PRO A 118 -7.00 12.33 -9.26
N ALA A 119 -7.06 12.52 -10.58
CA ALA A 119 -8.26 12.21 -11.37
C ALA A 119 -8.68 10.73 -11.25
N HIS A 120 -7.72 9.80 -11.16
CA HIS A 120 -8.00 8.35 -11.01
C HIS A 120 -8.58 7.96 -9.66
N LEU A 121 -8.60 8.86 -8.66
CA LEU A 121 -9.29 8.62 -7.40
C LEU A 121 -10.78 8.94 -7.48
N VAL A 122 -11.16 9.83 -8.40
CA VAL A 122 -12.54 10.33 -8.58
C VAL A 122 -13.25 9.63 -9.73
N LEU A 123 -12.52 9.35 -10.81
CA LEU A 123 -13.03 8.67 -11.99
C LEU A 123 -12.89 7.16 -11.82
N PRO A 124 -13.88 6.35 -12.27
CA PRO A 124 -13.66 4.92 -12.41
C PRO A 124 -12.48 4.69 -13.35
N PRO A 125 -11.58 3.73 -13.06
CA PRO A 125 -10.49 3.41 -13.96
C PRO A 125 -11.07 3.05 -15.33
N PRO A 126 -10.40 3.43 -16.44
CA PRO A 126 -10.83 2.97 -17.77
C PRO A 126 -10.94 1.45 -17.73
N ALA A 127 -11.99 0.89 -18.32
CA ALA A 127 -12.17 -0.55 -18.36
C ALA A 127 -10.98 -1.19 -19.08
N VAL A 128 -10.04 -1.76 -18.31
CA VAL A 128 -8.92 -2.50 -18.89
C VAL A 128 -9.51 -3.72 -19.59
N PRO A 129 -9.30 -3.91 -20.90
CA PRO A 129 -9.69 -5.15 -21.57
C PRO A 129 -8.98 -6.29 -20.84
N ARG A 130 -9.75 -7.20 -20.24
CA ARG A 130 -9.18 -8.39 -19.62
C ARG A 130 -8.66 -9.27 -20.73
N THR A 131 -7.35 -9.28 -20.97
CA THR A 131 -6.73 -10.28 -21.84
C THR A 131 -7.02 -11.65 -21.20
N PRO A 132 -7.69 -12.58 -21.89
CA PRO A 132 -7.92 -13.91 -21.34
C PRO A 132 -6.57 -14.57 -21.01
N PRO A 133 -6.47 -15.31 -19.90
CA PRO A 133 -5.24 -16.00 -19.55
C PRO A 133 -4.82 -16.90 -20.71
N ALA A 134 -3.54 -16.84 -21.07
CA ALA A 134 -2.98 -17.70 -22.11
C ALA A 134 -3.34 -19.18 -21.83
N PRO A 135 -3.71 -19.97 -22.86
CA PRO A 135 -3.96 -21.38 -22.69
C PRO A 135 -2.72 -22.05 -22.08
N LYS A 136 -2.93 -22.88 -21.05
CA LYS A 136 -1.85 -23.66 -20.45
C LYS A 136 -1.19 -24.51 -21.55
N PRO A 137 0.15 -24.52 -21.67
CA PRO A 137 0.82 -25.41 -22.62
C PRO A 137 0.43 -26.85 -22.33
N ALA A 138 0.04 -27.58 -23.38
CA ALA A 138 -0.31 -28.99 -23.29
C ALA A 138 0.90 -29.77 -22.76
N ALA A 139 0.66 -30.66 -21.79
CA ALA A 139 1.70 -31.54 -21.27
C ALA A 139 2.24 -32.41 -22.42
N ILE A 140 3.55 -32.35 -22.63
CA ILE A 140 4.25 -33.26 -23.55
C ILE A 140 4.19 -34.66 -22.91
N PRO A 141 3.61 -35.69 -23.57
CA PRO A 141 3.63 -37.04 -23.03
C PRO A 141 5.07 -37.55 -22.95
N ALA A 142 5.44 -38.13 -21.81
CA ALA A 142 6.74 -38.74 -21.59
C ALA A 142 6.96 -39.91 -22.55
N ALA A 143 8.06 -39.86 -23.31
CA ALA A 143 8.52 -40.95 -24.15
C ALA A 143 8.88 -42.17 -23.28
N THR A 144 8.28 -43.32 -23.58
CA THR A 144 8.61 -44.59 -22.94
C THR A 144 9.92 -45.13 -23.53
N PRO A 145 10.88 -45.61 -22.72
CA PRO A 145 12.09 -46.23 -23.26
C PRO A 145 11.78 -47.63 -23.80
N GLY A 146 11.98 -47.82 -25.10
CA GLY A 146 11.92 -49.13 -25.76
C GLY A 146 13.06 -50.03 -25.31
N LYS A 147 12.71 -51.23 -24.86
CA LYS A 147 13.62 -52.31 -24.47
C LYS A 147 13.96 -53.11 -25.75
N LEU A 148 15.24 -53.51 -25.87
CA LEU A 148 15.82 -54.26 -26.99
C LEU A 148 14.99 -55.50 -27.37
#